data_AF-A0A178A9J4-F1
#
_entry.id   AF-A0A178A9J4-F1
#
_cell.length_a   1.000
_cell.length_b   1.000
_cell.length_c   1.000
_cell.angle_alpha   90.00
_cell.angle_beta   90.00
_cell.angle_gamma   90.00
#
_symmetry.space_group_name_H-M   'P 1'
#
loop_
_entity.id
_entity.type
_entity.pdbx_description
1 polymer ?
#
loop_
_entity_poly.entity_id
_entity_poly.type
_entity_poly.pdbx_seq_one_letter_code
_entity_poly.pdbx_strand_id
1 'polypeptide(L)'
;MVTAHALSNILAYILAFFSALCVQAHLTPIFTPTFSANLAALRPHHNKVIFGWANISDTTTKYVLVTVNTVLAVLLALPGYRATGLKWTLGLLLVGFYSDMRLDSKKMEHALSHVVLCGITGAAIWVR
;
A
#
# COMPACT_ATOMS: atom_id res chain seq x y z
N MET A 1 -0.71 22.28 -20.74
CA MET A 1 0.05 22.47 -19.48
C MET A 1 -0.69 21.72 -18.37
N VAL A 2 -0.03 20.78 -17.69
CA VAL A 2 -0.61 20.10 -16.51
C VAL A 2 -0.38 21.02 -15.30
N THR A 3 -1.46 21.42 -14.63
CA THR A 3 -1.34 22.21 -13.39
C THR A 3 -0.87 21.32 -12.24
N ALA A 4 -0.25 21.91 -11.22
CA ALA A 4 0.21 21.17 -10.03
C ALA A 4 -0.93 20.34 -9.40
N HIS A 5 -2.13 20.93 -9.30
CA HIS A 5 -3.33 20.21 -8.86
C HIS A 5 -3.71 19.03 -9.76
N ALA A 6 -3.63 19.18 -11.09
CA ALA A 6 -3.92 18.07 -12.01
C ALA A 6 -2.90 16.94 -11.84
N LEU A 7 -1.63 17.26 -11.60
CA LEU A 7 -0.59 16.27 -11.30
C LEU A 7 -0.85 15.55 -9.97
N SER A 8 -1.17 16.27 -8.89
CA SER A 8 -1.54 15.67 -7.60
C SER A 8 -2.73 14.70 -7.74
N ASN A 9 -3.73 15.06 -8.56
CA ASN A 9 -4.88 14.21 -8.82
C ASN A 9 -4.50 12.92 -9.55
N ILE A 10 -3.66 13.00 -10.59
CA ILE A 10 -3.19 11.83 -11.32
C ILE A 10 -2.44 10.88 -10.38
N LEU A 11 -1.52 11.41 -9.57
CA LEU A 11 -0.75 10.60 -8.62
C LEU A 11 -1.64 9.97 -7.55
N ALA A 12 -2.64 10.70 -7.03
CA ALA A 12 -3.61 10.15 -6.09
C ALA A 12 -4.47 9.03 -6.71
N TYR A 13 -4.88 9.15 -7.98
CA TYR A 13 -5.61 8.08 -8.66
C TYR A 13 -4.73 6.85 -8.93
N ILE A 14 -3.45 7.02 -9.25
CA ILE A 14 -2.51 5.91 -9.37
C ILE A 14 -2.40 5.14 -8.04
N LEU A 15 -2.28 5.87 -6.91
CA LEU A 15 -2.24 5.27 -5.58
C LEU A 15 -3.56 4.58 -5.20
N ALA A 16 -4.70 5.16 -5.58
CA ALA A 16 -6.01 4.55 -5.38
C ALA A 16 -6.15 3.24 -6.17
N PHE A 17 -5.72 3.24 -7.44
CA PHE A 17 -5.73 2.07 -8.29
C PHE A 17 -4.80 0.96 -7.75
N PHE A 18 -3.60 1.32 -7.31
CA PHE A 18 -2.69 0.37 -6.67
C PHE A 18 -3.31 -0.27 -5.42
N SER A 19 -3.99 0.53 -4.58
CA SER A 19 -4.70 0.02 -3.40
C SER A 19 -5.83 -0.96 -3.80
N ALA A 20 -6.57 -0.67 -4.86
CA ALA A 20 -7.59 -1.58 -5.39
C ALA A 20 -6.99 -2.90 -5.92
N LEU A 21 -5.84 -2.85 -6.60
CA LEU A 21 -5.11 -4.06 -7.02
C LEU A 21 -4.65 -4.90 -5.82
N CYS A 22 -4.17 -4.25 -4.74
CA CYS A 22 -3.83 -4.94 -3.51
C CYS A 22 -5.05 -5.68 -2.92
N VAL A 23 -6.23 -5.04 -2.88
CA VAL A 23 -7.48 -5.71 -2.44
C VAL A 23 -7.80 -6.90 -3.34
N GLN A 24 -7.79 -6.70 -4.65
CA GLN A 24 -8.09 -7.72 -5.63
C GLN A 24 -7.17 -8.94 -5.44
N ALA A 25 -5.87 -8.74 -5.29
CA ALA A 25 -4.88 -9.82 -5.12
C ALA A 25 -5.03 -10.58 -3.79
N HIS A 26 -5.54 -9.94 -2.73
CA HIS A 26 -5.84 -10.62 -1.47
C HIS A 26 -7.10 -11.47 -1.55
N LEU A 27 -8.12 -11.02 -2.29
CA LEU A 27 -9.42 -11.67 -2.36
C LEU A 27 -9.50 -12.73 -3.46
N THR A 28 -8.87 -12.48 -4.61
CA THR A 28 -9.00 -13.31 -5.82
C THR A 28 -7.66 -13.37 -6.55
N PRO A 29 -7.08 -14.54 -6.82
CA PRO A 29 -5.84 -14.62 -7.59
C PRO A 29 -6.03 -14.50 -9.11
N ILE A 30 -7.28 -14.40 -9.58
CA ILE A 30 -7.64 -14.51 -11.00
C ILE A 30 -7.02 -13.41 -11.87
N PHE A 31 -7.09 -12.15 -11.43
CA PHE A 31 -6.64 -11.03 -12.27
C PHE A 31 -5.15 -10.70 -12.12
N THR A 32 -4.51 -11.10 -11.01
CA THR A 32 -3.08 -10.90 -10.78
C THR A 32 -2.44 -12.13 -10.11
N PRO A 33 -2.31 -13.27 -10.81
CA PRO A 33 -1.89 -14.54 -10.20
C PRO A 33 -0.47 -14.47 -9.63
N THR A 34 0.48 -13.91 -10.37
CA THR A 34 1.88 -13.74 -9.92
C THR A 34 1.98 -12.85 -8.69
N PHE A 35 1.25 -11.73 -8.68
CA PHE A 35 1.25 -10.80 -7.54
C PHE A 35 0.59 -11.44 -6.31
N SER A 36 -0.49 -12.20 -6.50
CA SER A 36 -1.19 -12.91 -5.43
C SER A 36 -0.32 -14.03 -4.81
N ALA A 37 0.43 -14.75 -5.65
CA ALA A 37 1.38 -15.77 -5.19
C ALA A 37 2.52 -15.14 -4.37
N ASN A 38 3.09 -14.04 -4.85
CA ASN A 38 4.13 -13.31 -4.13
C ASN A 38 3.60 -12.77 -2.79
N LEU A 39 2.40 -12.20 -2.77
CA LEU A 39 1.73 -11.76 -1.54
C LEU A 39 1.51 -12.90 -0.56
N ALA A 40 1.05 -14.07 -1.03
CA ALA A 40 0.83 -15.23 -0.16
C ALA A 40 2.13 -15.75 0.47
N ALA A 41 3.24 -15.74 -0.28
CA ALA A 41 4.54 -16.14 0.22
C ALA A 41 5.12 -15.15 1.24
N LEU A 42 4.91 -13.84 1.04
CA LEU A 42 5.52 -12.79 1.88
C LEU A 42 4.66 -12.38 3.09
N ARG A 43 3.34 -12.57 3.01
CA ARG A 43 2.40 -12.16 4.07
C ARG A 43 2.73 -12.76 5.44
N PRO A 44 3.07 -14.05 5.60
CA PRO A 44 3.40 -14.61 6.92
C PRO A 44 4.62 -13.90 7.56
N HIS A 45 5.58 -13.52 6.73
CA HIS A 45 6.76 -12.79 7.16
C HIS A 45 6.41 -11.37 7.62
N HIS A 46 5.63 -10.62 6.82
CA HIS A 46 5.12 -9.29 7.23
C HIS A 46 4.24 -9.35 8.48
N ASN A 47 3.39 -10.37 8.59
CA ASN A 47 2.53 -10.57 9.75
C ASN A 47 3.36 -10.73 11.03
N LYS A 48 4.42 -11.55 10.99
CA LYS A 48 5.34 -11.73 12.13
C LYS A 48 6.03 -10.44 12.56
N VAL A 49 6.36 -9.55 11.63
CA VAL A 49 7.04 -8.28 11.94
C VAL A 49 6.06 -7.22 12.46
N ILE A 50 4.92 -7.04 11.81
CA ILE A 50 3.97 -5.96 12.12
C ILE A 50 3.07 -6.33 13.31
N PHE A 51 2.62 -7.58 13.36
CA PHE A 51 1.61 -8.06 14.30
C PHE A 51 2.09 -9.23 15.18
N GLY A 52 3.39 -9.55 15.17
CA GLY A 52 3.95 -10.66 15.95
C GLY A 52 3.69 -10.56 17.46
N TRP A 53 3.50 -9.34 17.98
CA TRP A 53 3.14 -9.07 19.38
C TRP A 53 1.67 -9.34 19.71
N ALA A 54 0.79 -9.40 18.71
CA ALA A 54 -0.66 -9.50 18.87
C ALA A 54 -1.22 -10.90 18.55
N ASN A 55 -0.36 -11.88 18.22
CA ASN A 55 -0.73 -13.25 17.84
C ASN A 55 -1.88 -13.31 16.81
N ILE A 56 -1.88 -12.40 15.84
CA ILE A 56 -2.95 -12.26 14.85
C ILE A 56 -2.78 -13.34 13.76
N SER A 57 -3.87 -14.04 13.45
CA SER A 57 -3.88 -15.05 12.38
C SER A 57 -3.64 -14.43 11.00
N ASP A 58 -3.02 -15.17 10.08
CA ASP A 58 -2.79 -14.71 8.70
C ASP A 58 -4.09 -14.35 7.98
N THR A 59 -5.18 -15.03 8.31
CA THR A 59 -6.53 -14.74 7.78
C THR A 59 -7.03 -13.39 8.28
N THR A 60 -6.86 -13.09 9.58
CA THR A 60 -7.22 -11.79 10.15
C THR A 60 -6.37 -10.69 9.53
N THR A 61 -5.06 -10.88 9.40
CA THR A 61 -4.14 -9.93 8.76
C THR A 61 -4.51 -9.68 7.30
N LYS A 62 -4.93 -10.71 6.55
CA LYS A 62 -5.49 -10.54 5.20
C LYS A 62 -6.68 -9.58 5.20
N TYR A 63 -7.66 -9.77 6.09
CA TYR A 63 -8.83 -8.88 6.13
C TYR A 63 -8.48 -7.46 6.55
N VAL A 64 -7.56 -7.29 7.52
CA VAL A 64 -7.04 -5.96 7.89
C VAL A 64 -6.42 -5.26 6.69
N LEU A 65 -5.56 -5.94 5.93
CA LEU A 65 -4.93 -5.38 4.74
C LEU A 65 -5.95 -5.03 3.65
N VAL A 66 -6.96 -5.89 3.44
CA VAL A 66 -8.07 -5.62 2.51
C VAL A 66 -8.85 -4.37 2.93
N THR A 67 -9.22 -4.26 4.20
CA THR A 67 -9.97 -3.11 4.73
C THR A 67 -9.16 -1.82 4.60
N VAL A 68 -7.89 -1.83 4.99
CA VAL A 68 -7.00 -0.67 4.91
C VAL A 68 -6.86 -0.18 3.46
N ASN A 69 -6.58 -1.08 2.52
CA ASN A 69 -6.42 -0.71 1.11
C ASN A 69 -7.75 -0.22 0.49
N THR A 70 -8.89 -0.81 0.89
CA THR A 70 -10.20 -0.34 0.44
C THR A 70 -10.48 1.09 0.92
N VAL A 71 -10.22 1.36 2.21
CA VAL A 71 -10.39 2.70 2.79
C VAL A 71 -9.47 3.71 2.11
N LEU A 72 -8.19 3.37 1.90
CA LEU A 72 -7.25 4.24 1.19
C LEU A 72 -7.70 4.55 -0.24
N ALA A 73 -8.16 3.54 -0.99
CA ALA A 73 -8.66 3.73 -2.34
C ALA A 73 -9.82 4.74 -2.38
N VAL A 74 -10.78 4.62 -1.45
CA VAL A 74 -11.91 5.55 -1.34
C VAL A 74 -11.44 6.96 -0.95
N LEU A 75 -10.59 7.08 0.07
CA LEU A 75 -10.09 8.39 0.55
C LEU A 75 -9.30 9.13 -0.53
N LEU A 76 -8.53 8.42 -1.36
CA LEU A 76 -7.74 9.00 -2.45
C LEU A 76 -8.61 9.39 -3.65
N ALA A 77 -9.66 8.61 -3.95
CA ALA A 77 -10.59 8.88 -5.03
C ALA A 77 -11.46 10.11 -4.74
N LEU A 78 -11.91 10.29 -3.49
CA LEU A 78 -12.79 11.40 -3.10
C LEU A 78 -11.99 12.71 -2.91
N PRO A 79 -12.28 13.78 -3.68
CA PRO A 79 -11.52 15.03 -3.61
C PRO A 79 -11.44 15.65 -2.21
N GLY A 80 -12.54 15.61 -1.44
CA GLY A 80 -12.62 16.19 -0.11
C GLY A 80 -11.74 15.51 0.94
N TYR A 81 -11.41 14.22 0.75
CA TYR A 81 -10.65 13.42 1.71
C TYR A 81 -9.23 13.11 1.27
N ARG A 82 -8.86 13.49 0.03
CA ARG A 82 -7.57 13.15 -0.58
C ARG A 82 -6.35 13.53 0.26
N ALA A 83 -6.40 14.63 1.01
CA ALA A 83 -5.25 15.07 1.82
C ALA A 83 -4.98 14.06 2.93
N THR A 84 -6.06 13.69 3.60
CA THR A 84 -6.08 12.70 4.65
C THR A 84 -5.67 11.34 4.07
N GLY A 85 -6.22 10.96 2.93
CA GLY A 85 -5.85 9.74 2.20
C GLY A 85 -4.34 9.66 1.93
N LEU A 86 -3.75 10.71 1.33
CA LEU A 86 -2.31 10.75 1.03
C LEU A 86 -1.43 10.66 2.29
N LYS A 87 -1.82 11.34 3.39
CA LYS A 87 -1.09 11.25 4.67
C LYS A 87 -1.13 9.83 5.24
N TRP A 88 -2.30 9.19 5.24
CA TRP A 88 -2.44 7.81 5.69
C TRP A 88 -1.68 6.83 4.79
N THR A 89 -1.74 7.01 3.46
CA THR A 89 -0.94 6.23 2.51
C THR A 89 0.54 6.35 2.83
N LEU A 90 1.07 7.56 3.03
CA LEU A 90 2.48 7.76 3.36
C LEU A 90 2.85 7.08 4.68
N GLY A 91 2.05 7.27 5.74
CA GLY A 91 2.29 6.63 7.04
C GLY A 91 2.32 5.11 6.95
N LEU A 92 1.37 4.50 6.23
CA LEU A 92 1.29 3.05 6.05
C LEU A 92 2.41 2.51 5.15
N LEU A 93 2.83 3.26 4.13
CA LEU A 93 4.00 2.91 3.32
C LEU A 93 5.29 2.92 4.14
N LEU A 94 5.44 3.84 5.09
CA LEU A 94 6.59 3.85 6.01
C LEU A 94 6.58 2.65 6.95
N VAL A 95 5.41 2.23 7.43
CA VAL A 95 5.26 0.99 8.22
C VAL A 95 5.63 -0.23 7.38
N GLY A 96 5.15 -0.31 6.13
CA GLY A 96 5.50 -1.37 5.19
C GLY A 96 6.99 -1.40 4.87
N PHE A 97 7.59 -0.25 4.59
CA PHE A 97 9.03 -0.10 4.38
C PHE A 97 9.85 -0.59 5.58
N TYR A 98 9.46 -0.18 6.79
CA TYR A 98 10.10 -0.66 8.01
C TYR A 98 10.00 -2.19 8.15
N SER A 99 8.83 -2.76 7.82
CA SER A 99 8.63 -4.21 7.83
C SER A 99 9.57 -4.90 6.83
N ASP A 100 9.70 -4.39 5.62
CA ASP A 100 10.60 -4.94 4.59
C ASP A 100 12.07 -4.92 5.04
N MET A 101 12.49 -3.82 5.66
CA MET A 101 13.86 -3.67 6.18
C MET A 101 14.19 -4.67 7.30
N ARG A 102 13.16 -5.21 7.98
CA ARG A 102 13.30 -6.24 9.03
C ARG A 102 13.30 -7.67 8.47
N LEU A 103 12.99 -7.88 7.18
CA LEU A 103 12.92 -9.22 6.58
C LEU A 103 14.22 -9.63 5.88
N ASP A 104 14.98 -10.57 6.45
CA ASP A 104 16.33 -10.95 5.98
C ASP A 104 16.43 -11.49 4.54
N SER A 105 15.39 -12.10 3.96
CA SER A 105 15.54 -12.86 2.71
C SER A 105 15.37 -12.04 1.42
N LYS A 106 14.75 -10.86 1.45
CA LYS A 106 14.45 -10.04 0.26
C LYS A 106 14.44 -8.51 0.51
N LYS A 107 15.26 -8.03 1.46
CA LYS A 107 15.29 -6.62 1.92
C LYS A 107 15.26 -5.60 0.79
N MET A 108 16.13 -5.73 -0.21
CA MET A 108 16.32 -4.67 -1.22
C MET A 108 15.17 -4.55 -2.23
N GLU A 109 14.63 -5.67 -2.73
CA GLU A 109 13.60 -5.63 -3.77
C GLU A 109 12.28 -5.06 -3.25
N HIS A 110 11.89 -5.43 -2.03
CA HIS A 110 10.64 -4.96 -1.42
C HIS A 110 10.77 -3.53 -0.89
N ALA A 111 11.90 -3.20 -0.25
CA ALA A 111 12.18 -1.84 0.21
C ALA A 111 12.16 -0.85 -0.97
N LEU A 112 12.66 -1.23 -2.15
CA LEU A 112 12.63 -0.38 -3.33
C LEU A 112 11.19 -0.04 -3.76
N SER A 113 10.28 -1.01 -3.71
CA SER A 113 8.87 -0.80 -4.06
C SER A 113 8.21 0.22 -3.12
N HIS A 114 8.45 0.11 -1.82
CA HIS A 114 7.94 1.08 -0.85
C HIS A 114 8.61 2.47 -0.99
N VAL A 115 9.91 2.55 -1.30
CA VAL A 115 10.59 3.83 -1.56
C VAL A 115 9.98 4.55 -2.76
N VAL A 116 9.71 3.82 -3.85
CA VAL A 116 9.06 4.39 -5.05
C VAL A 116 7.66 4.89 -4.70
N LEU A 117 6.86 4.10 -3.99
CA LEU A 117 5.50 4.49 -3.58
C LEU A 117 5.52 5.68 -2.59
N CYS A 118 6.48 5.73 -1.68
CA CYS A 118 6.72 6.87 -0.79
C CYS A 118 7.06 8.14 -1.59
N GLY A 119 7.92 8.02 -2.60
CA GLY A 119 8.28 9.12 -3.50
C GLY A 119 7.07 9.64 -4.28
N ILE A 120 6.28 8.74 -4.86
CA ILE A 120 5.03 9.09 -5.57
C ILE A 120 4.05 9.80 -4.63
N THR A 121 3.88 9.28 -3.41
CA THR A 121 2.96 9.85 -2.41
C THR A 121 3.45 11.21 -1.92
N GLY A 122 4.76 11.34 -1.65
CA GLY A 122 5.38 12.61 -1.25
C GLY A 122 5.28 13.66 -2.35
N ALA A 123 5.53 13.30 -3.60
CA ALA A 123 5.33 14.18 -4.75
C ALA A 123 3.86 14.62 -4.86
N ALA A 124 2.91 13.70 -4.69
CA ALA A 124 1.48 14.00 -4.71
C ALA A 124 1.06 14.97 -3.61
N ILE A 125 1.67 14.88 -2.42
CA ILE A 125 1.46 15.81 -1.31
C ILE A 125 2.09 17.18 -1.59
N TRP A 126 3.31 17.21 -2.14
CA TRP A 126 4.05 18.44 -2.41
C TRP A 126 3.41 19.31 -3.49
N VAL A 127 2.89 18.70 -4.55
CA VAL A 127 2.27 19.40 -5.69
C VAL A 127 0.76 19.62 -5.51
N ARG A 128 0.22 19.27 -4.34
CA ARG A 128 -1.20 19.43 -4.00
C ARG A 128 -1.53 20.87 -3.68
#